data_AF-A0A6C0KVX9-F1
#
_entry.id   AF-A0A6C0KVX9-F1
#
_cell.length_a   1.000
_cell.length_b   1.000
_cell.length_c   1.000
_cell.angle_alpha   90.00
_cell.angle_beta   90.00
_cell.angle_gamma   90.00
#
_symmetry.space_group_name_H-M   'P 1'
#
loop_
_entity.id
_entity.type
_entity.pdbx_description
1 polymer ?
#
loop_
_entity_poly.entity_id
_entity_poly.type
_entity_poly.pdbx_seq_one_letter_code
_entity_poly.pdbx_strand_id
1 'polypeptide(L)'
;MKPTNLKTFIYWIFLNIMLLVAFDLAMFMQTTLKGVDATFYNKLLTSEFWATIEWFFVIPANRLGNTFLNPAQVSLSSYVFDFIGQIVSNKYWLNVPTTIDDYIGMLIILAAMYFSSFRTFG
;
A
#
# COMPACT_ATOMS: atom_id res chain seq x y z
N MET A 1 -2.70 8.89 -19.87
CA MET A 1 -2.28 9.59 -18.64
C MET A 1 -2.44 11.10 -18.85
N LYS A 2 -2.99 11.81 -17.88
CA LYS A 2 -3.07 13.29 -17.94
C LYS A 2 -1.69 13.89 -17.62
N PRO A 3 -1.32 15.05 -18.20
CA PRO A 3 -0.06 15.70 -17.87
C PRO A 3 -0.06 16.05 -16.37
N THR A 4 0.95 15.57 -15.65
CA THR A 4 1.07 15.71 -14.19
C THR A 4 2.29 16.52 -13.86
N ASN A 5 2.17 17.43 -12.88
CA ASN A 5 3.32 18.14 -12.36
C ASN A 5 4.23 17.16 -11.60
N LEU A 6 5.54 17.18 -11.89
CA LEU A 6 6.52 16.32 -11.23
C LEU A 6 6.43 16.42 -9.69
N LYS A 7 6.17 17.62 -9.14
CA LYS A 7 5.99 17.82 -7.70
C LYS A 7 4.80 17.04 -7.16
N THR A 8 3.69 17.03 -7.89
CA THR A 8 2.47 16.30 -7.54
C THR A 8 2.72 14.79 -7.55
N PHE A 9 3.44 14.30 -8.55
CA PHE A 9 3.78 12.88 -8.65
C PHE A 9 4.72 12.42 -7.53
N ILE A 10 5.76 13.20 -7.22
CA ILE A 10 6.68 12.91 -6.12
C ILE A 10 5.94 12.92 -4.78
N TYR A 11 5.06 13.89 -4.56
CA TYR A 11 4.26 13.95 -3.33
C TYR A 11 3.29 12.77 -3.23
N TRP A 12 2.70 12.34 -4.34
CA TRP A 12 1.88 11.12 -4.37
C TRP A 12 2.66 9.87 -3.99
N ILE A 13 3.88 9.70 -4.51
CA ILE A 13 4.77 8.60 -4.11
C ILE A 13 5.07 8.67 -2.61
N PHE A 14 5.42 9.85 -2.10
CA PHE A 14 5.68 10.05 -0.67
C PHE A 14 4.50 9.61 0.20
N LEU A 15 3.27 9.98 -0.17
CA LEU A 15 2.06 9.57 0.58
C LEU A 15 1.88 8.05 0.59
N ASN A 16 2.12 7.36 -0.54
CA ASN A 16 2.04 5.90 -0.60
C ASN A 16 3.16 5.21 0.17
N ILE A 17 4.35 5.80 0.26
CA ILE A 17 5.44 5.28 1.11
C ILE A 17 5.06 5.42 2.59
N MET A 18 4.52 6.57 2.99
CA MET A 18 4.07 6.77 4.37
C MET A 18 2.93 5.81 4.75
N LEU A 19 2.03 5.53 3.81
CA LEU A 19 1.00 4.51 3.96
C LEU A 19 1.61 3.13 4.26
N LEU A 20 2.55 2.69 3.41
CA LEU A 20 3.23 1.41 3.56
C LEU A 20 3.93 1.29 4.93
N VAL A 21 4.62 2.34 5.35
CA VAL A 21 5.27 2.38 6.67
C VAL A 21 4.25 2.30 7.80
N ALA A 22 3.13 3.02 7.72
CA ALA A 22 2.09 2.97 8.74
C ALA A 22 1.47 1.57 8.85
N PHE A 23 1.22 0.91 7.72
CA PHE A 23 0.69 -0.46 7.66
C PHE A 23 1.67 -1.48 8.24
N ASP A 24 2.94 -1.43 7.84
CA ASP A 24 3.96 -2.34 8.39
C ASP A 24 4.12 -2.15 9.90
N LEU A 25 4.07 -0.90 10.39
CA LEU A 25 4.10 -0.60 11.82
C LEU A 25 2.84 -1.12 12.54
N ALA A 26 1.66 -1.03 11.91
CA ALA A 26 0.41 -1.56 12.45
C ALA A 26 0.52 -3.08 12.69
N MET A 27 0.92 -3.80 11.64
CA MET A 27 1.09 -5.26 11.65
C MET A 27 2.20 -5.69 12.62
N PHE A 28 3.30 -4.94 12.66
CA PHE A 28 4.38 -5.21 13.61
C PHE A 28 3.92 -5.06 15.05
N MET A 29 3.33 -3.90 15.39
CA MET A 29 2.94 -3.62 16.77
C MET A 29 1.92 -4.66 17.27
N GLN A 30 0.99 -5.07 16.41
CA GLN A 30 0.02 -6.13 16.73
C GLN A 30 0.67 -7.49 17.02
N THR A 31 1.74 -7.83 16.30
CA THR A 31 2.45 -9.12 16.44
C THR A 31 3.53 -9.11 17.52
N THR A 32 4.00 -7.93 17.94
CA THR A 32 4.94 -7.78 19.06
C THR A 32 4.33 -7.78 20.45
N LEU A 33 3.04 -7.46 20.59
CA LEU A 33 2.35 -7.54 21.89
C LEU A 33 2.35 -8.98 22.39
N LYS A 34 3.03 -9.24 23.52
CA LYS A 34 3.20 -10.57 24.14
C LYS A 34 2.80 -10.54 25.62
N GLY A 35 2.41 -11.69 26.15
CA GLY A 35 2.11 -11.86 27.58
C GLY A 35 0.89 -11.04 28.03
N VAL A 36 1.03 -10.33 29.14
CA VAL A 36 -0.07 -9.56 29.78
C VAL A 36 -0.56 -8.41 28.90
N ASP A 37 0.28 -7.88 28.00
CA ASP A 37 -0.09 -6.79 27.10
C ASP A 37 -0.83 -7.26 25.83
N ALA A 38 -0.87 -8.57 25.57
CA ALA A 38 -1.53 -9.17 24.40
C ALA A 38 -3.05 -9.33 24.57
N THR A 39 -3.70 -8.49 25.37
CA THR A 39 -5.15 -8.48 25.53
C THR A 39 -5.84 -8.04 24.24
N PHE A 40 -7.08 -8.48 24.05
CA PHE A 40 -7.92 -8.05 22.91
C PHE A 40 -7.99 -6.52 22.80
N TYR A 41 -8.19 -5.83 23.92
CA TYR A 41 -8.32 -4.37 23.95
C TYR A 41 -7.05 -3.65 23.51
N ASN A 42 -5.88 -4.09 23.97
CA ASN A 42 -4.61 -3.46 23.58
C ASN A 42 -4.31 -3.67 22.09
N LYS A 43 -4.62 -4.86 21.56
CA LYS A 43 -4.49 -5.14 20.12
C LYS A 43 -5.46 -4.28 19.30
N LEU A 44 -6.72 -4.20 19.72
CA LEU A 44 -7.73 -3.38 19.04
C LEU A 44 -7.34 -1.90 19.04
N LEU A 45 -6.95 -1.34 20.19
CA LEU A 45 -6.55 0.07 20.28
C LEU A 45 -5.32 0.37 19.42
N THR A 46 -4.35 -0.53 19.40
CA THR A 46 -3.15 -0.40 18.56
C THR A 46 -3.52 -0.44 17.08
N SER A 47 -4.37 -1.39 16.66
CA SER A 47 -4.86 -1.50 15.28
C SER A 47 -5.66 -0.27 14.86
N GLU A 48 -6.59 0.20 15.68
CA GLU A 48 -7.40 1.39 15.40
C GLU A 48 -6.55 2.68 15.32
N PHE A 49 -5.55 2.81 16.19
CA PHE A 49 -4.62 3.94 16.15
C PHE A 49 -3.85 4.00 14.83
N TRP A 50 -3.25 2.89 14.40
CA TRP A 50 -2.51 2.86 13.15
C TRP A 50 -3.42 2.95 11.92
N ALA A 51 -4.59 2.31 11.94
CA ALA A 51 -5.59 2.49 10.89
C ALA A 51 -6.02 3.96 10.75
N THR A 52 -6.18 4.68 11.87
CA THR A 52 -6.47 6.12 11.86
C THR A 52 -5.32 6.92 11.22
N ILE A 53 -4.07 6.58 11.52
CA ILE A 53 -2.89 7.19 10.89
C ILE A 53 -2.86 6.90 9.39
N GLU A 54 -3.13 5.67 8.97
CA GLU A 54 -3.18 5.28 7.56
C GLU A 54 -4.18 6.15 6.79
N TRP A 55 -5.37 6.40 7.35
CA TRP A 55 -6.39 7.25 6.71
C TRP A 55 -5.89 8.66 6.35
N PHE A 56 -4.99 9.24 7.16
CA PHE A 56 -4.38 10.54 6.86
C PHE A 56 -3.51 10.51 5.59
N PHE A 57 -3.02 9.34 5.18
CA PHE A 57 -2.23 9.16 3.96
C PHE A 57 -3.07 8.57 2.80
N VAL A 58 -3.94 7.59 3.07
CA VAL A 58 -4.83 6.94 2.08
C VAL A 58 -5.67 7.99 1.33
N ILE A 59 -6.35 8.86 2.07
CA ILE A 59 -7.32 9.81 1.50
C ILE A 59 -6.63 10.78 0.54
N PRO A 60 -5.57 11.52 0.94
CA PRO A 60 -4.88 12.40 0.01
C PRO A 60 -4.17 11.63 -1.10
N ALA A 61 -3.61 10.44 -0.85
CA ALA A 61 -2.97 9.62 -1.89
C ALA A 61 -3.96 9.25 -3.01
N ASN A 62 -5.15 8.77 -2.65
CA ASN A 62 -6.19 8.42 -3.62
C ASN A 62 -6.75 9.65 -4.35
N ARG A 63 -6.99 10.75 -3.64
CA ARG A 63 -7.46 12.01 -4.25
C ARG A 63 -6.46 12.54 -5.26
N LEU A 64 -5.17 12.52 -4.91
CA LEU A 64 -4.10 13.01 -5.78
C LEU A 64 -3.88 12.06 -6.97
N GLY A 65 -3.87 10.75 -6.73
CA GLY A 65 -3.74 9.73 -7.77
C GLY A 65 -4.82 9.85 -8.85
N ASN A 66 -6.07 10.10 -8.44
CA ASN A 66 -7.20 10.31 -9.35
C ASN A 66 -7.06 11.55 -10.26
N THR A 67 -6.12 12.46 -9.97
CA THR A 67 -5.88 13.62 -10.84
C THR A 67 -5.14 13.23 -12.13
N PHE A 68 -4.37 12.13 -12.11
CA PHE A 68 -3.53 11.73 -13.25
C PHE A 68 -3.61 10.25 -13.66
N LEU A 69 -4.03 9.37 -12.77
CA LEU A 69 -4.37 7.97 -13.03
C LEU A 69 -5.88 7.82 -13.21
N ASN A 70 -6.31 6.79 -13.93
CA ASN A 70 -7.71 6.38 -13.92
C ASN A 70 -8.04 5.59 -12.62
N PRO A 71 -9.32 5.45 -12.23
CA PRO A 71 -9.67 4.77 -10.98
C PRO A 71 -9.16 3.33 -10.88
N ALA A 72 -9.12 2.60 -12.00
CA ALA A 72 -8.57 1.24 -12.05
C ALA A 72 -7.05 1.25 -11.77
N GLN A 73 -6.31 2.20 -12.33
CA GLN A 73 -4.87 2.37 -12.11
C GLN A 73 -4.56 2.81 -10.69
N VAL A 74 -5.39 3.66 -10.07
CA VAL A 74 -5.21 4.03 -8.66
C VAL A 74 -5.37 2.80 -7.77
N SER A 75 -6.42 2.01 -7.99
CA SER A 75 -6.62 0.74 -7.26
C SER A 75 -5.47 -0.24 -7.49
N LEU A 76 -5.11 -0.50 -8.75
CA LEU A 76 -4.00 -1.40 -9.10
C LEU A 76 -2.65 -0.92 -8.55
N SER A 77 -2.42 0.39 -8.50
CA SER A 77 -1.18 0.95 -7.94
C SER A 77 -1.06 0.69 -6.44
N SER A 78 -2.17 0.58 -5.71
CA SER A 78 -2.15 0.26 -4.27
C SER A 78 -1.54 -1.13 -4.05
N TYR A 79 -1.93 -2.12 -4.86
CA TYR A 79 -1.33 -3.46 -4.82
C TYR A 79 0.16 -3.47 -5.18
N VAL A 80 0.63 -2.56 -6.05
CA VAL A 80 2.06 -2.42 -6.33
C VAL A 80 2.81 -1.97 -5.08
N PHE A 81 2.29 -0.97 -4.36
CA PHE A 81 2.90 -0.50 -3.12
C PHE A 81 2.85 -1.57 -2.04
N ASP A 82 1.71 -2.23 -1.83
CA ASP A 82 1.58 -3.31 -0.85
C ASP A 82 2.58 -4.45 -1.13
N PHE A 83 2.79 -4.81 -2.41
CA PHE A 83 3.78 -5.81 -2.79
C PHE A 83 5.22 -5.38 -2.48
N ILE A 84 5.56 -4.09 -2.65
CA ILE A 84 6.85 -3.55 -2.22
C ILE A 84 7.01 -3.70 -0.71
N GLY A 85 5.96 -3.37 0.06
CA GLY A 85 5.94 -3.53 1.52
C GLY A 85 6.12 -4.98 1.93
N GLN A 86 5.40 -5.89 1.27
CA GLN A 86 5.54 -7.33 1.45
C GLN A 86 6.97 -7.80 1.17
N ILE A 87 7.63 -7.38 0.09
CA ILE A 87 9.04 -7.76 -0.17
C ILE A 87 9.95 -7.32 0.97
N VAL A 88 9.80 -6.07 1.45
CA VAL A 88 10.63 -5.52 2.53
C VAL A 88 10.35 -6.26 3.84
N SER A 89 9.08 -6.40 4.21
CA SER A 89 8.65 -7.08 5.42
C SER A 89 9.04 -8.56 5.42
N ASN A 90 8.81 -9.27 4.33
CA ASN A 90 9.19 -10.69 4.20
C ASN A 90 10.70 -10.88 4.34
N LYS A 91 11.50 -10.03 3.70
CA LYS A 91 12.96 -10.16 3.69
C LYS A 91 13.62 -9.74 5.00
N TYR A 92 13.23 -8.59 5.56
CA TYR A 92 13.91 -8.01 6.71
C TYR A 92 13.21 -8.27 8.03
N TRP A 93 11.91 -8.58 7.99
CA TRP A 93 11.08 -8.67 9.19
C TRP A 93 10.65 -10.10 9.51
N LEU A 94 9.90 -10.72 8.59
CA LEU A 94 9.31 -12.04 8.80
C LEU A 94 10.29 -13.17 8.47
N ASN A 95 11.35 -12.88 7.70
CA ASN A 95 12.31 -13.87 7.20
C ASN A 95 11.64 -15.04 6.45
N VAL A 96 10.58 -14.73 5.70
CA VAL A 96 9.80 -15.69 4.89
C VAL A 96 10.10 -15.42 3.41
N PRO A 97 10.25 -16.45 2.57
CA PRO A 97 10.40 -16.24 1.13
C PRO A 97 9.11 -15.68 0.52
N THR A 98 9.22 -14.60 -0.27
CA THR A 98 8.15 -14.19 -1.19
C THR A 98 8.02 -15.24 -2.29
N THR A 99 6.82 -15.76 -2.50
CA THR A 99 6.58 -16.90 -3.37
C THR A 99 6.61 -16.50 -4.85
N ILE A 100 6.84 -17.46 -5.74
CA ILE A 100 6.80 -17.22 -7.20
C ILE A 100 5.40 -16.72 -7.61
N ASP A 101 4.36 -17.22 -6.97
CA ASP A 101 2.97 -16.82 -7.23
C ASP A 101 2.77 -15.32 -6.96
N ASP A 102 3.37 -14.77 -5.90
CA ASP A 102 3.33 -13.33 -5.60
C ASP A 102 3.99 -12.49 -6.71
N TYR A 103 5.14 -12.93 -7.22
CA TYR A 103 5.84 -12.24 -8.32
C TYR A 103 5.05 -12.31 -9.63
N ILE A 104 4.47 -13.47 -9.96
CA ILE A 104 3.62 -13.63 -11.15
C ILE A 104 2.38 -12.74 -11.03
N GLY A 105 1.75 -12.70 -9.85
CA GLY A 105 0.64 -11.79 -9.55
C GLY A 105 1.01 -10.34 -9.81
N MET A 106 2.20 -9.91 -9.36
CA MET A 106 2.67 -8.55 -9.61
C MET A 106 2.88 -8.25 -11.10
N LEU A 107 3.45 -9.19 -11.86
CA LEU A 107 3.60 -9.03 -13.31
C LEU A 107 2.25 -8.88 -14.01
N ILE A 108 1.25 -9.65 -13.60
CA ILE A 108 -0.12 -9.55 -14.12
C ILE A 108 -0.73 -8.19 -13.80
N ILE A 109 -0.57 -7.69 -12.58
CA ILE A 109 -1.07 -6.37 -12.16
C ILE A 109 -0.40 -5.25 -12.96
N LEU A 110 0.92 -5.30 -13.17
CA LEU A 110 1.63 -4.32 -13.99
C LEU A 110 1.16 -4.35 -15.45
N ALA A 111 0.95 -5.55 -16.00
CA ALA A 111 0.36 -5.70 -17.33
C ALA A 111 -1.07 -5.13 -17.37
N ALA A 112 -1.90 -5.40 -16.37
CA ALA A 112 -3.26 -4.85 -16.27
C ALA A 112 -3.25 -3.31 -16.15
N MET A 113 -2.31 -2.72 -15.41
CA MET A 113 -2.13 -1.27 -15.34
C MET A 113 -1.76 -0.67 -16.70
N TYR A 114 -0.89 -1.34 -17.45
CA TYR A 114 -0.53 -0.95 -18.81
C TYR A 114 -1.75 -1.05 -19.75
N PHE A 115 -2.49 -2.16 -19.73
CA PHE A 115 -3.68 -2.34 -20.56
C PHE A 115 -4.84 -1.42 -20.19
N SER A 116 -5.04 -1.13 -18.90
CA SER A 116 -6.05 -0.17 -18.44
C SER A 116 -5.80 1.25 -18.93
N SER A 117 -4.58 1.56 -19.40
CA SER A 117 -4.27 2.84 -20.05
C SER A 117 -4.84 2.94 -21.47
N PHE A 118 -5.07 1.81 -22.16
CA PHE A 118 -5.54 1.74 -23.55
C PHE A 118 -7.07 1.87 -23.70
N ARG A 119 -7.68 2.78 -22.93
CA ARG A 119 -9.13 3.00 -22.95
C ARG A 119 -9.91 1.79 -22.45
N THR A 120 -10.50 1.94 -21.26
CA THR A 120 -11.91 1.59 -21.06
C THR A 120 -12.68 1.80 -22.37
N PHE A 121 -13.40 0.80 -22.86
CA PHE A 121 -14.43 0.95 -23.90
C PHE A 121 -15.07 2.36 -23.83
N GLY A 122 -14.69 3.26 -24.75
CA GLY A 122 -14.95 4.72 -24.71
C GLY A 122 -13.90 5.57 -25.42
#